data_AF-A0A5N4C0X1-F1
#
_entry.id   AF-A0A5N4C0X1-F1
#
_cell.length_a   1.000
_cell.length_b   1.000
_cell.length_c   1.000
_cell.angle_alpha   90.00
_cell.angle_beta   90.00
_cell.angle_gamma   90.00
#
_symmetry.space_group_name_H-M   'P 1'
#
loop_
_entity.id
_entity.type
_entity.pdbx_description
1 polymer ?
#
loop_
_entity_poly.entity_id
_entity_poly.type
_entity_poly.pdbx_seq_one_letter_code
_entity_poly.pdbx_strand_id
1 'polypeptide(L)'
;MDITIPPLPPVAPEVLRVAEHRHRRGLMYPYIYHVLTKGEIKIPVCIEDECNMELPPAALLFRSARQYVYGVLFSLAETQRKMERLAIRRRLPVEAFKGDWYL
;
A
#
# COMPACT_ATOMS: atom_id res chain seq x y z
N MET A 1 1.91 -3.38 20.13
CA MET A 1 0.73 -3.05 19.32
C MET A 1 0.45 -4.27 18.46
N ASP A 2 -0.69 -4.93 18.61
CA ASP A 2 -1.11 -5.99 17.67
C ASP A 2 -1.52 -5.32 16.36
N ILE A 3 -0.68 -5.43 15.34
CA ILE A 3 -0.93 -4.86 14.02
C ILE A 3 -1.70 -5.92 13.23
N THR A 4 -3.02 -5.75 13.10
CA THR A 4 -3.83 -6.61 12.25
C THR A 4 -3.58 -6.25 10.79
N ILE A 5 -2.88 -7.12 10.07
CA ILE A 5 -2.57 -6.91 8.65
C ILE A 5 -3.83 -7.28 7.84
N PRO A 6 -4.44 -6.34 7.09
CA PRO A 6 -5.59 -6.65 6.27
C PRO A 6 -5.21 -7.66 5.16
N PRO A 7 -6.15 -8.52 4.73
CA PRO A 7 -5.87 -9.48 3.67
C PRO A 7 -5.51 -8.78 2.36
N LEU A 8 -4.54 -9.32 1.63
CA LEU A 8 -4.10 -8.80 0.34
C LEU A 8 -5.28 -8.75 -0.65
N PRO A 9 -5.54 -7.61 -1.31
CA PRO A 9 -6.57 -7.54 -2.34
C PRO A 9 -6.31 -8.52 -3.49
N PRO A 10 -7.37 -9.07 -4.11
CA PRO A 10 -7.20 -9.98 -5.24
C PRO A 10 -6.54 -9.27 -6.43
N VAL A 11 -5.52 -9.90 -7.01
CA VAL A 11 -4.80 -9.43 -8.20
C VAL A 11 -5.13 -10.35 -9.37
N ALA A 12 -5.40 -9.77 -10.55
CA ALA A 12 -5.69 -10.55 -11.74
C ALA A 12 -4.48 -11.45 -12.14
N PRO A 13 -4.70 -12.72 -12.55
CA PRO A 13 -3.60 -13.63 -12.88
C PRO A 13 -2.64 -13.10 -13.95
N GLU A 14 -3.15 -12.39 -14.95
CA GLU A 14 -2.32 -11.82 -16.01
C GLU A 14 -1.38 -10.71 -15.50
N VAL A 15 -1.83 -9.93 -14.51
CA VAL A 15 -0.99 -8.90 -13.86
C VAL A 15 0.17 -9.57 -13.12
N LEU A 16 -0.11 -10.67 -12.39
CA LEU A 16 0.93 -11.44 -11.71
C LEU A 16 1.93 -12.05 -12.70
N ARG A 17 1.45 -12.63 -13.80
CA ARG A 17 2.29 -13.23 -14.85
C ARG A 17 3.22 -12.19 -15.48
N VAL A 18 2.70 -11.02 -15.82
CA VAL A 18 3.50 -9.92 -16.40
C VAL A 18 4.49 -9.37 -15.39
N ALA A 19 4.08 -9.19 -14.13
CA ALA A 19 4.94 -8.71 -13.05
C ALA A 19 6.08 -9.69 -12.77
N GLU A 20 5.81 -11.00 -12.71
CA GLU A 20 6.83 -12.03 -12.52
C GLU A 20 7.85 -12.02 -13.66
N HIS A 21 7.38 -12.00 -14.92
CA HIS A 21 8.25 -11.96 -16.09
C HIS A 21 9.18 -10.74 -16.07
N ARG A 22 8.64 -9.55 -15.77
CA ARG A 22 9.44 -8.32 -15.72
C ARG A 22 10.38 -8.31 -14.53
N HIS A 23 9.99 -8.84 -13.37
CA HIS A 23 10.83 -8.94 -12.19
C HIS A 23 12.06 -9.83 -12.45
N ARG A 24 11.84 -11.03 -13.00
CA ARG A 24 12.95 -11.98 -13.31
C ARG A 24 13.94 -11.42 -14.34
N ARG A 25 13.50 -10.47 -15.18
CA ARG A 25 14.34 -9.81 -16.19
C ARG A 25 14.91 -8.46 -15.77
N GLY A 26 14.63 -7.99 -14.55
CA GLY A 26 15.05 -6.66 -14.09
C GLY A 26 14.43 -5.50 -14.87
N LEU A 27 13.29 -5.72 -15.54
CA LEU A 27 12.58 -4.72 -16.36
C LEU A 27 11.53 -3.92 -15.57
N MET A 28 11.57 -4.03 -14.25
CA MET A 28 10.59 -3.44 -13.35
C MET A 28 11.24 -3.20 -11.99
N TYR A 29 10.76 -2.18 -11.28
CA TYR A 29 11.23 -1.88 -9.94
C TYR A 29 11.06 -3.11 -9.02
N PRO A 30 12.10 -3.52 -8.26
CA PRO A 30 12.16 -4.81 -7.59
C PRO A 30 11.01 -5.06 -6.60
N TYR A 31 10.44 -4.01 -5.99
CA TYR A 31 9.36 -4.16 -5.01
C TYR A 31 7.97 -4.32 -5.63
N ILE A 32 7.76 -4.06 -6.93
CA ILE A 32 6.41 -4.16 -7.53
C ILE A 32 5.88 -5.60 -7.41
N TYR A 33 6.68 -6.60 -7.77
CA TYR A 33 6.28 -8.00 -7.65
C TYR A 33 6.06 -8.42 -6.19
N HIS A 34 6.86 -7.87 -5.26
CA HIS A 34 6.71 -8.13 -3.84
C HIS A 34 5.40 -7.58 -3.29
N VAL A 35 5.03 -6.35 -3.65
CA VAL A 35 3.74 -5.77 -3.25
C VAL A 35 2.57 -6.58 -3.78
N LEU A 36 2.60 -6.97 -5.06
CA LEU A 36 1.52 -7.74 -5.68
C LEU A 36 1.33 -9.14 -5.09
N THR A 37 2.35 -9.69 -4.43
CA THR A 37 2.33 -11.07 -3.89
C THR A 37 2.29 -11.13 -2.37
N LYS A 38 2.76 -10.09 -1.67
CA LYS A 38 2.89 -10.04 -0.20
C LYS A 38 2.15 -8.87 0.43
N GLY A 39 1.83 -7.82 -0.32
CA GLY A 39 1.20 -6.61 0.24
C GLY A 39 2.14 -5.73 1.06
N GLU A 40 3.45 -5.97 0.95
CA GLU A 40 4.47 -5.33 1.77
C GLU A 40 5.52 -4.64 0.89
N ILE A 41 6.10 -3.54 1.38
CA ILE A 41 7.30 -2.92 0.82
C ILE A 41 8.40 -2.99 1.87
N LYS A 42 9.51 -3.66 1.51
CA LYS A 42 10.72 -3.61 2.34
C LYS A 42 11.41 -2.29 2.10
N ILE A 43 11.47 -1.46 3.13
CA ILE A 43 12.28 -0.25 3.11
C ILE A 43 13.69 -0.68 3.54
N PRO A 44 14.73 -0.46 2.72
CA PRO A 44 16.09 -0.74 3.16
C PRO A 44 16.37 0.11 4.41
N VAL A 45 16.91 -0.54 5.45
CA VAL A 45 17.26 0.09 6.73
C VAL A 45 18.46 0.99 6.47
N CYS A 46 18.20 2.23 6.06
CA CYS A 46 19.26 3.22 5.85
C CYS A 46 19.30 4.30 6.94
N ILE A 47 18.29 4.33 7.83
CA ILE A 47 18.07 5.47 8.75
C ILE A 47 17.88 5.03 10.21
N GLU A 48 17.70 3.74 10.48
CA GLU A 48 17.66 3.24 11.87
C GLU A 48 19.10 3.05 12.35
N ASP A 49 19.79 4.16 12.55
CA ASP A 49 20.87 4.20 13.52
C ASP A 49 20.20 4.36 14.89
N GLU A 50 20.22 3.30 15.72
CA GLU A 50 19.71 3.35 17.10
C GLU A 50 20.36 4.48 17.92
N CYS A 51 21.48 5.04 17.43
CA CYS A 51 22.20 6.16 18.03
C CYS A 51 21.84 7.55 17.48
N ASN A 52 20.97 7.69 16.47
CA ASN A 52 20.57 8.99 15.93
C ASN A 52 19.15 9.42 16.36
N MET A 53 19.05 10.17 17.45
CA MET A 53 17.79 10.69 18.00
C MET A 53 17.19 11.89 17.25
N GLU A 54 17.89 12.45 16.25
CA GLU A 54 17.44 13.67 15.55
C GLU A 54 16.39 13.39 14.46
N LEU A 55 16.33 12.15 13.98
CA LEU A 55 15.44 11.75 12.90
C LEU A 55 14.31 10.85 13.41
N PRO A 56 13.07 11.02 12.89
CA PRO A 56 11.99 10.10 13.20
C PRO A 56 12.29 8.71 12.61
N PRO A 57 11.72 7.62 13.19
CA PRO A 57 11.85 6.27 12.67
C PRO A 57 11.59 6.20 11.16
N ALA A 58 12.36 5.38 10.43
CA ALA A 58 12.24 5.24 8.98
C ALA A 58 10.79 4.91 8.56
N ALA A 59 10.09 4.12 9.37
CA ALA A 59 8.68 3.82 9.18
C ALA A 59 7.79 5.09 9.11
N LEU A 60 8.05 6.10 9.95
CA LEU A 60 7.34 7.37 9.92
C LEU A 60 7.83 8.27 8.79
N LEU A 61 9.15 8.34 8.57
CA LEU A 61 9.74 9.18 7.54
C LEU A 61 9.22 8.84 6.13
N PHE A 62 9.14 7.55 5.81
CA PHE A 62 8.69 7.08 4.49
C PHE A 62 7.17 6.86 4.39
N ARG A 63 6.39 7.24 5.41
CA ARG A 63 4.94 6.97 5.45
C ARG A 63 4.22 7.55 4.24
N SER A 64 4.43 8.82 3.92
CA SER A 64 3.78 9.49 2.78
C SER A 64 4.11 8.84 1.44
N ALA A 65 5.37 8.42 1.25
CA ALA A 65 5.79 7.73 0.04
C ALA A 65 5.11 6.36 -0.11
N ARG A 66 5.03 5.58 0.99
CA ARG A 66 4.30 4.31 1.00
C ARG A 66 2.82 4.50 0.70
N GLN A 67 2.18 5.49 1.33
CA GLN A 67 0.77 5.81 1.10
C GLN A 67 0.50 6.16 -0.37
N TYR A 68 1.41 6.90 -1.02
CA TYR A 68 1.28 7.20 -2.44
C TYR A 68 1.41 5.96 -3.32
N VAL A 69 2.44 5.14 -3.08
CA VAL A 69 2.65 3.89 -3.83
C VAL A 69 1.46 2.94 -3.67
N TYR A 70 0.96 2.75 -2.44
CA TYR A 70 -0.24 1.94 -2.18
C TYR A 70 -1.50 2.56 -2.80
N GLY A 71 -1.64 3.89 -2.74
CA GLY A 71 -2.74 4.62 -3.37
C GLY A 71 -2.84 4.36 -4.86
N VAL A 72 -1.70 4.31 -5.56
CA VAL A 72 -1.60 4.02 -6.99
C VAL A 72 -1.81 2.52 -7.26
N LEU A 73 -1.07 1.64 -6.57
CA LEU A 73 -1.09 0.20 -6.86
C LEU A 73 -2.44 -0.46 -6.56
N PHE A 74 -3.15 0.01 -5.53
CA PHE A 74 -4.46 -0.52 -5.14
C PHE A 74 -5.64 0.35 -5.60
N SER A 75 -5.40 1.34 -6.46
CA SER A 75 -6.44 2.24 -6.97
C SER A 75 -7.32 2.84 -5.87
N LEU A 76 -6.73 3.23 -4.73
CA LEU A 76 -7.50 3.63 -3.54
C LEU A 76 -8.45 4.80 -3.82
N ALA A 77 -8.06 5.75 -4.69
CA ALA A 77 -8.94 6.85 -5.11
C ALA A 77 -10.17 6.38 -5.91
N GLU A 78 -10.06 5.31 -6.70
CA GLU A 78 -11.20 4.71 -7.39
C GLU A 78 -12.10 3.95 -6.41
N THR A 79 -11.49 3.20 -5.49
CA THR A 79 -12.20 2.49 -4.41
C THR A 79 -12.99 3.46 -3.54
N GLN A 80 -12.37 4.56 -3.10
CA GLN A 80 -13.01 5.63 -2.32
C GLN A 80 -14.24 6.19 -3.06
N ARG A 81 -14.08 6.55 -4.34
CA ARG A 81 -15.20 7.06 -5.17
C ARG A 81 -16.33 6.05 -5.33
N LYS A 82 -16.02 4.74 -5.45
CA LYS A 82 -17.03 3.68 -5.49
C LYS A 82 -17.79 3.59 -4.17
N MET A 83 -17.08 3.66 -3.04
CA MET A 83 -17.67 3.62 -1.71
C MET A 83 -18.56 4.83 -1.44
N GLU A 84 -18.12 6.04 -1.81
CA GLU A 84 -18.93 7.27 -1.70
C GLU A 84 -20.24 7.18 -2.51
N ARG A 85 -20.17 6.68 -3.74
CA ARG A 85 -21.38 6.43 -4.57
C ARG A 85 -22.32 5.44 -3.90
N LEU A 86 -21.80 4.39 -3.27
CA LEU A 86 -22.59 3.40 -2.55
C LEU A 86 -23.23 4.01 -1.29
N ALA A 87 -22.49 4.84 -0.55
CA ALA A 87 -22.97 5.54 0.63
C ALA A 87 -24.14 6.48 0.29
N ILE A 88 -24.02 7.26 -0.79
CA ILE A 88 -25.08 8.13 -1.30
C ILE A 88 -26.33 7.31 -1.67
N ARG A 89 -26.15 6.20 -2.40
CA ARG A 89 -27.27 5.30 -2.76
C ARG A 89 -27.97 4.71 -1.53
N ARG A 90 -27.22 4.40 -0.47
CA ARG A 90 -27.72 3.78 0.76
C ARG A 90 -28.08 4.78 1.86
N ARG A 91 -27.93 6.09 1.61
CA ARG A 91 -28.10 7.17 2.61
C ARG A 91 -27.29 6.92 3.89
N LEU A 92 -26.09 6.38 3.74
CA LEU A 92 -25.16 6.15 4.85
C LEU A 92 -24.22 7.36 5.00
N PRO A 93 -23.80 7.71 6.22
CA PRO A 93 -22.78 8.74 6.43
C PRO A 93 -21.48 8.34 5.72
N VAL A 94 -20.92 9.26 4.95
CA VAL A 94 -19.74 9.05 4.09
C VAL A 94 -18.48 8.83 4.94
N GLU A 95 -18.50 9.35 6.17
CA GLU A 95 -17.44 9.29 7.16
C GLU A 95 -17.18 7.85 7.66
N ALA A 96 -18.18 6.96 7.56
CA ALA A 96 -18.06 5.55 7.97
C ALA A 96 -17.08 4.74 7.11
N PHE A 97 -16.62 5.28 5.97
CA PHE A 97 -15.76 4.58 5.01
C PHE A 97 -14.33 5.13 4.95
N LYS A 98 -14.00 6.17 5.72
CA LYS A 98 -12.61 6.55 5.98
C LYS A 98 -12.03 5.56 7.01
N GLY A 99 -11.86 4.31 6.59
CA GLY A 99 -11.04 3.36 7.32
C GLY A 99 -9.61 3.88 7.38
N ASP A 100 -8.93 3.56 8.47
CA ASP A 100 -7.51 3.86 8.74
C ASP A 100 -6.58 3.14 7.75
N TRP A 101 -6.73 3.38 6.45
CA TRP A 101 -5.82 2.93 5.38
C TRP A 101 -4.44 3.56 5.47
N TYR A 102 -4.27 4.44 6.46
CA TYR A 102 -3.06 5.17 6.75
C TYR A 102 -2.37 4.53 7.97
N LEU A 103 -1.85 3.31 7.83
CA LEU A 103 -0.72 2.87 8.66
C LEU A 103 0.55 3.51 8.10
#